data_AF-A0A958H972-F1
#
_entry.id   AF-A0A958H972-F1
#
_cell.length_a   1.000
_cell.length_b   1.000
_cell.length_c   1.000
_cell.angle_alpha   90.00
_cell.angle_beta   90.00
_cell.angle_gamma   90.00
#
_symmetry.space_group_name_H-M   'P 1'
#
loop_
_entity.id
_entity.type
_entity.pdbx_description
1 polymer ?
#
loop_
_entity_poly.entity_id
_entity_poly.type
_entity_poly.pdbx_seq_one_letter_code
_entity_poly.pdbx_strand_id
1 'polypeptide(L)'
;ITTDELRDIVLLPNRAIQIDRSSGRALVEKIVNGVPTTTEVQLGSRNEQYSQILSGVEAGDELAIRSGGGLDQLRSTMFGGG
;
A
#
# COMPACT_ATOMS: atom_id res chain seq x y z
N ILE A 1 -1.79 -28.03 22.13
CA ILE A 1 -1.18 -27.42 20.93
C ILE A 1 -2.13 -26.31 20.51
N THR A 2 -1.81 -25.06 20.82
CA THR A 2 -2.61 -23.91 20.40
C THR A 2 -1.65 -22.74 20.29
N THR A 3 -1.15 -22.50 19.08
CA THR A 3 -0.65 -21.18 18.70
C THR A 3 -1.53 -20.77 17.54
N ASP A 4 -2.57 -20.02 17.86
CA ASP A 4 -3.42 -19.35 16.89
C ASP A 4 -2.57 -18.22 16.30
N GLU A 5 -1.82 -18.54 15.25
CA GLU A 5 -1.05 -17.56 14.51
C GLU A 5 -2.00 -16.78 13.61
N LEU A 6 -2.72 -15.83 14.21
CA LEU A 6 -3.41 -14.75 13.49
C LEU A 6 -2.34 -13.97 12.72
N ARG A 7 -2.04 -14.43 11.52
CA ARG A 7 -1.24 -13.70 10.55
C ARG A 7 -2.17 -12.66 9.94
N ASP A 8 -2.17 -11.46 10.52
CA ASP A 8 -2.83 -10.30 9.92
C ASP A 8 -2.09 -9.92 8.63
N ILE A 9 -2.55 -10.49 7.52
CA ILE A 9 -2.00 -10.24 6.18
C ILE A 9 -2.80 -9.10 5.56
N VAL A 10 -2.14 -7.96 5.34
CA VAL A 10 -2.75 -6.81 4.67
C VAL A 10 -2.30 -6.76 3.21
N LEU A 11 -3.25 -6.59 2.29
CA LEU A 11 -2.97 -6.44 0.86
C LEU A 11 -2.88 -4.97 0.49
N LEU A 12 -1.69 -4.53 0.08
CA LEU A 12 -1.44 -3.17 -0.38
C LEU A 12 -1.13 -3.15 -1.87
N PRO A 13 -1.58 -2.12 -2.61
CA PRO A 13 -1.20 -1.99 -4.00
C PRO A 13 0.31 -1.70 -4.10
N ASN A 14 0.99 -2.22 -5.12
CA ASN A 14 2.45 -2.10 -5.26
C ASN A 14 2.96 -0.64 -5.23
N ARG A 15 2.10 0.29 -5.67
CA ARG A 15 2.33 1.74 -5.70
C ARG A 15 2.41 2.40 -4.31
N ALA A 16 1.87 1.74 -3.27
CA ALA A 16 1.93 2.23 -1.90
C ALA A 16 3.22 1.83 -1.16
N ILE A 17 4.02 0.94 -1.76
CA ILE A 17 5.22 0.39 -1.14
C ILE A 17 6.44 1.05 -1.77
N GLN A 18 7.30 1.57 -0.91
CA GLN A 18 8.58 2.16 -1.28
C GLN A 18 9.70 1.23 -0.87
N ILE A 19 10.54 0.82 -1.81
CA ILE A 19 11.72 0.02 -1.50
C ILE A 19 12.90 0.95 -1.29
N ASP A 20 13.44 0.94 -0.08
CA ASP A 20 14.67 1.64 0.22
C ASP A 20 15.84 0.93 -0.49
N ARG A 21 16.48 1.61 -1.43
CA ARG A 21 17.56 1.02 -2.23
C ARG A 21 18.86 0.86 -1.45
N SER A 22 19.02 1.56 -0.33
CA SER A 22 20.22 1.51 0.50
C SER A 22 20.22 0.27 1.40
N SER A 23 19.06 -0.06 1.97
CA SER A 23 18.87 -1.16 2.92
C SER A 23 18.16 -2.38 2.32
N GLY A 24 17.52 -2.23 1.15
CA GLY A 24 16.69 -3.25 0.52
C GLY A 24 15.36 -3.49 1.23
N ARG A 25 14.99 -2.63 2.19
CA ARG A 25 13.81 -2.82 3.03
C ARG A 25 12.58 -2.16 2.41
N ALA A 26 11.42 -2.72 2.70
CA ALA A 26 10.15 -2.17 2.27
C ALA A 26 9.63 -1.19 3.31
N LEU A 27 9.26 -0.02 2.84
CA LEU A 27 8.74 1.09 3.62
C LEU A 27 7.37 1.45 3.06
N VAL A 28 6.45 1.83 3.94
CA VAL A 28 5.15 2.38 3.56
C VAL A 28 4.94 3.69 4.30
N GLU A 29 4.20 4.60 3.69
CA GLU A 29 3.79 5.84 4.35
C GLU A 29 2.44 5.63 5.03
N LYS A 30 2.47 5.48 6.36
CA LYS A 30 1.27 5.34 7.18
C LYS A 30 0.87 6.68 7.77
N ILE A 31 -0.41 7.01 7.73
CA ILE A 31 -0.97 8.16 8.44
C ILE A 31 -1.21 7.76 9.89
N VAL A 32 -0.41 8.29 10.81
CA VAL A 32 -0.59 8.10 12.25
C VAL A 32 -0.97 9.45 12.85
N ASN A 33 -2.16 9.56 13.44
CA ASN A 33 -2.68 10.82 13.98
C ASN A 33 -2.68 11.98 12.96
N GLY A 34 -2.97 11.69 11.68
CA GLY A 34 -2.95 12.68 10.61
C GLY A 34 -1.56 13.07 10.08
N VAL A 35 -0.50 12.43 10.56
CA VAL A 35 0.88 12.68 10.13
C VAL A 35 1.41 11.49 9.32
N PRO A 36 1.87 11.69 8.07
CA PRO A 36 2.52 10.65 7.29
C PRO A 36 3.84 10.25 7.94
N THR A 37 3.91 8.99 8.36
CA THR A 37 5.02 8.36 9.06
C THR A 37 5.50 7.18 8.23
N THR A 38 6.75 7.25 7.79
CA THR A 38 7.40 6.14 7.10
C THR A 38 7.61 4.99 8.08
N THR A 39 6.95 3.86 7.81
CA THR A 39 7.01 2.66 8.64
C THR A 39 7.63 1.54 7.83
N GLU A 40 8.60 0.85 8.42
CA GLU A 40 9.18 -0.35 7.83
C GLU A 40 8.20 -1.52 7.92
N VAL A 41 8.05 -2.24 6.81
CA VAL A 41 7.12 -3.36 6.70
C VAL A 41 7.81 -4.61 6.18
N GLN A 42 7.31 -5.76 6.65
CA GLN A 42 7.72 -7.05 6.12
C GLN A 42 6.80 -7.41 4.95
N LEU A 43 7.34 -7.45 3.74
CA LEU A 43 6.62 -7.96 2.58
C LEU A 43 6.64 -9.48 2.54
N GLY A 44 5.51 -10.07 2.16
CA GLY A 44 5.36 -11.48 1.84
C GLY A 44 5.27 -11.70 0.34
N SER A 45 4.25 -12.43 -0.10
CA SER A 45 4.01 -12.64 -1.52
C SER A 45 3.52 -11.35 -2.19
N ARG A 46 4.13 -11.01 -3.33
CA ARG A 46 3.67 -9.93 -4.19
C ARG A 46 3.21 -10.46 -5.54
N ASN A 47 2.21 -9.80 -6.10
CA ASN A 47 1.61 -10.05 -7.40
C ASN A 47 1.68 -8.77 -8.25
N GLU A 48 1.16 -8.80 -9.47
CA GLU A 48 1.32 -7.71 -10.44
C GLU A 48 0.64 -6.40 -9.99
N GLN A 49 -0.44 -6.52 -9.22
CA GLN A 49 -1.24 -5.37 -8.77
C GLN A 49 -1.07 -5.06 -7.27
N TYR A 50 -0.82 -6.09 -6.46
CA TYR A 50 -0.83 -6.01 -5.00
C TYR A 50 0.39 -6.70 -4.38
N SER A 51 0.63 -6.42 -3.11
CA SER A 51 1.68 -6.99 -2.28
C SER A 51 1.12 -7.30 -0.90
N GLN A 52 1.47 -8.47 -0.38
CA GLN A 52 1.13 -8.88 0.98
C GLN A 52 2.10 -8.27 1.98
N ILE A 53 1.54 -7.69 3.03
CA ILE A 53 2.25 -7.23 4.22
C ILE A 53 2.06 -8.28 5.30
N LEU A 54 3.17 -8.82 5.79
CA LEU A 54 3.20 -9.79 6.88
C LEU A 54 3.35 -9.11 8.25
N SER A 55 3.94 -7.91 8.29
CA SER A 55 4.04 -7.11 9.52
C SER A 55 4.25 -5.62 9.23
N GLY A 56 3.89 -4.78 10.21
CA GLY A 56 4.13 -3.33 10.21
C GLY A 56 2.93 -2.48 9.78
N VAL A 57 1.90 -3.10 9.20
CA VAL A 57 0.60 -2.48 8.89
C VAL A 57 -0.50 -3.45 9.30
N GLU A 58 -1.54 -2.91 9.90
CA GLU A 58 -2.72 -3.66 10.34
C GLU A 58 -3.96 -3.25 9.54
N ALA A 59 -4.98 -4.12 9.54
CA ALA A 59 -6.25 -3.80 8.91
C ALA A 59 -6.90 -2.59 9.62
N GLY A 60 -7.14 -1.52 8.88
CA GLY A 60 -7.70 -0.26 9.40
C GLY A 60 -6.67 0.87 9.52
N ASP A 61 -5.38 0.60 9.32
CA ASP A 61 -4.37 1.64 9.14
C ASP A 61 -4.61 2.41 7.84
N GLU A 62 -4.52 3.73 7.92
CA GLU A 62 -4.69 4.61 6.77
C GLU A 62 -3.32 4.89 6.13
N LEU A 63 -3.20 4.66 4.82
CA LEU A 63 -1.93 4.81 4.11
C LEU A 63 -1.98 5.97 3.12
N ALA A 64 -0.87 6.71 3.04
CA ALA A 64 -0.70 7.77 2.08
C ALA A 64 -0.36 7.17 0.71
N ILE A 65 -1.38 6.80 -0.05
CA ILE A 65 -1.19 6.35 -1.44
C ILE A 65 -1.22 7.58 -2.33
N ARG A 66 -0.10 7.89 -3.01
CA ARG A 66 -0.09 8.93 -4.03
C ARG A 66 -0.94 8.44 -5.21
N SER A 67 -2.20 8.84 -5.23
CA SER A 67 -3.13 8.58 -6.33
C SER A 67 -2.66 9.30 -7.59
N GLY A 68 -1.71 8.69 -8.31
CA GLY A 68 -1.49 9.02 -9.71
C GLY A 68 -2.74 8.60 -10.48
N GLY A 69 -3.72 9.51 -10.56
CA GLY A 69 -4.93 9.36 -11.36
C GLY A 69 -4.55 9.34 -12.83
N GLY A 70 -4.40 8.14 -13.39
CA GLY A 70 -4.06 7.96 -14.80
C GLY A 70 -5.22 7.47 -15.67
N LEU A 71 -6.38 7.08 -15.11
CA LEU A 71 -7.42 6.42 -15.90
C LEU A 71 -8.85 6.96 -15.72
N ASP A 72 -9.18 7.58 -14.59
CA ASP A 72 -10.54 8.15 -14.42
C ASP A 72 -10.72 9.51 -15.13
N GLN A 73 -9.66 10.31 -15.26
CA GLN A 73 -9.79 11.66 -15.83
C GLN A 73 -9.77 11.69 -17.38
N LEU A 74 -9.40 10.58 -18.04
CA LEU A 74 -9.36 10.49 -19.50
C LEU A 74 -10.74 10.24 -20.13
N ARG A 75 -11.72 9.73 -19.38
CA ARG A 75 -13.06 9.39 -19.92
C ARG A 75 -13.98 10.60 -20.05
N SER A 76 -13.70 11.70 -19.35
CA SER A 76 -14.52 12.92 -19.35
C SER A 76 -14.32 13.83 -20.57
N THR A 77 -13.23 13.69 -21.32
CA THR A 77 -12.92 14.57 -22.47
C THR A 77 -13.27 14.00 -23.84
N MET A 78 -13.61 12.71 -23.95
CA MET A 78 -13.93 12.09 -25.24
C MET A 78 -15.42 12.03 -25.58
N PHE A 79 -16.33 12.34 -24.64
CA PHE A 79 -17.79 12.24 -24.86
C PHE A 79 -18.56 13.57 -24.71
N GLY A 80 -17.87 14.71 -24.58
CA GLY A 80 -18.47 16.04 -24.57
C GLY A 80 -18.65 16.63 -25.97
N GLY A 81 -19.29 15.91 -26.88
CA GLY A 81 -19.72 16.43 -28.18
C GLY A 81 -21.20 16.81 -28.11
N GLY A 82 -21.48 18.11 -28.21
CA GLY A 82 -22.82 18.70 -28.36
C GLY A 82 -22.68 20.07 -29.00
#